data_AF-A0A2G9TL06-F1
#
_entry.id   AF-A0A2G9TL06-F1
#
_cell.length_a   1.000
_cell.length_b   1.000
_cell.length_c   1.000
_cell.angle_alpha   90.00
_cell.angle_beta   90.00
_cell.angle_gamma   90.00
#
_symmetry.space_group_name_H-M   'P 1'
#
loop_
_entity.id
_entity.type
_entity.pdbx_description
1 polymer ?
#
loop_
_entity_poly.entity_id
_entity_poly.type
_entity_poly.pdbx_seq_one_letter_code
_entity_poly.pdbx_strand_id
1 'polypeptide(L)'
;GGFPRYGLVNQDYVMLRGAVLGPKKRLITLRKSLVVQTKRFAHEKINMKWIDTSSKTGHGRFQTTAEKKAFMGKLKKDFLAESKA
;
A
#
# COMPACT_ATOMS: atom_id res chain seq x y z
N GLY A 1 -3.25 5.08 -6.98
CA GLY A 1 -2.47 6.34 -7.14
C GLY A 1 -1.04 6.23 -6.64
N GLY A 2 -0.49 5.02 -6.48
CA GLY A 2 0.88 4.80 -6.00
C GLY A 2 1.14 5.27 -4.57
N PHE A 3 2.35 4.97 -4.08
CA PHE A 3 2.85 5.48 -2.82
C PHE A 3 3.29 6.95 -2.98
N PRO A 4 2.89 7.87 -2.09
CA PRO A 4 3.17 9.29 -2.27
C PRO A 4 4.67 9.58 -2.32
N ARG A 5 5.12 10.27 -3.38
CA ARG A 5 6.53 10.57 -3.69
C ARG A 5 7.42 9.36 -3.96
N TYR A 6 6.85 8.16 -4.11
CA TYR A 6 7.58 6.94 -4.50
C TYR A 6 7.13 6.46 -5.88
N GLY A 7 5.86 6.06 -6.01
CA GLY A 7 5.31 5.47 -7.24
C GLY A 7 4.70 4.10 -6.99
N LEU A 8 4.68 3.26 -8.02
CA LEU A 8 4.23 1.87 -7.95
C LEU A 8 5.37 0.97 -7.46
N VAL A 9 5.03 -0.10 -6.72
CA VAL A 9 5.96 -1.15 -6.32
C VAL A 9 5.71 -2.33 -7.25
N ASN A 10 6.62 -2.55 -8.19
CA ASN A 10 6.48 -3.58 -9.23
C ASN A 10 7.32 -4.83 -8.97
N GLN A 11 8.17 -4.80 -7.96
CA GLN A 11 9.12 -5.86 -7.63
C GLN A 11 8.75 -6.49 -6.28
N ASP A 12 9.49 -7.54 -5.92
CA ASP A 12 9.38 -8.18 -4.61
C ASP A 12 9.54 -7.16 -3.48
N TYR A 13 8.71 -7.30 -2.46
CA TYR A 13 8.66 -6.39 -1.33
C TYR A 13 8.57 -7.14 0.00
N VAL A 14 9.02 -6.47 1.06
CA VAL A 14 8.91 -6.96 2.44
C VAL A 14 8.08 -5.95 3.24
N MET A 15 7.11 -6.44 4.01
CA MET A 15 6.35 -5.62 4.96
C MET A 15 6.96 -5.77 6.35
N LEU A 16 7.53 -4.68 6.87
CA LEU A 16 8.07 -4.61 8.22
C LEU A 16 7.05 -3.99 9.17
N ARG A 17 7.05 -4.44 10.42
CA ARG A 17 6.22 -3.84 11.46
C ARG A 17 6.80 -2.49 11.88
N GLY A 18 5.98 -1.44 11.88
CA GLY A 18 6.35 -0.10 12.34
C GLY A 18 7.02 0.76 11.28
N ALA A 19 7.88 1.68 11.72
CA ALA A 19 8.62 2.60 10.85
C ALA A 19 10.10 2.20 10.73
N VAL A 20 10.74 2.61 9.63
CA VAL A 20 12.17 2.39 9.36
C VAL A 20 12.87 3.73 9.21
N LEU A 21 14.18 3.76 9.48
CA LEU A 21 15.00 4.96 9.40
C LEU A 21 15.04 5.53 7.98
N GLY A 22 14.70 6.82 7.85
CA GLY A 22 14.90 7.61 6.64
C GLY A 22 13.63 7.89 5.82
N PRO A 23 13.74 8.76 4.80
CA PRO A 23 12.65 9.11 3.92
C PRO A 23 12.45 8.00 2.86
N LYS A 24 11.31 8.11 2.18
CA LYS A 24 10.95 7.26 1.04
C LYS A 24 12.05 7.30 -0.04
N LYS A 25 12.25 6.20 -0.77
CA LYS A 25 13.32 5.98 -1.78
C LYS A 25 14.74 5.77 -1.24
N ARG A 26 14.99 5.91 0.07
CA ARG A 26 16.31 5.61 0.63
C ARG A 26 16.58 4.10 0.56
N LEU A 27 17.78 3.75 0.12
CA LEU A 27 18.27 2.38 0.16
C LEU A 27 18.52 1.96 1.61
N ILE A 28 18.01 0.79 2.00
CA ILE A 28 18.10 0.26 3.36
C ILE A 28 18.69 -1.14 3.30
N THR A 29 19.78 -1.36 4.03
CA THR A 29 20.39 -2.70 4.19
C THR A 29 19.72 -3.43 5.35
N LEU A 30 19.04 -4.54 5.07
CA LEU A 30 18.45 -5.41 6.09
C LEU A 30 19.48 -6.46 6.55
N ARG A 31 19.49 -6.75 7.84
CA ARG A 31 20.42 -7.69 8.45
C ARG A 31 19.70 -8.57 9.47
N LYS A 32 20.11 -9.83 9.57
CA LYS A 32 19.69 -10.72 10.67
C LYS A 32 20.11 -10.14 12.02
N SER A 33 19.31 -10.40 13.04
CA SER A 33 19.65 -10.01 14.41
C SER A 33 20.93 -10.71 14.85
N LEU A 34 21.77 -9.99 15.60
CA LEU A 34 22.96 -10.53 16.25
C LEU A 34 22.64 -11.46 17.40
N VAL A 35 21.56 -11.15 18.10
CA VAL A 35 21.16 -11.84 19.32
C VAL A 35 19.94 -12.67 19.01
N VAL A 36 19.98 -13.93 19.42
CA VAL A 36 18.85 -14.85 19.28
C VAL A 36 17.65 -14.26 20.02
N GLN A 37 16.55 -14.05 19.29
CA GLN A 37 15.33 -13.52 19.88
C GLN A 37 14.64 -14.64 20.66
N THR A 38 14.44 -14.47 21.97
CA THR A 38 13.79 -15.47 22.84
C THR A 38 12.37 -15.09 23.25
N LYS A 39 12.00 -13.81 23.04
CA LYS A 39 10.68 -13.29 23.44
C LYS A 39 9.57 -13.89 22.57
N ARG A 40 8.44 -14.27 23.19
CA ARG A 40 7.26 -14.83 22.50
C ARG A 40 6.79 -13.99 21.32
N PHE A 41 6.80 -12.67 21.50
CA PHE A 41 6.45 -11.69 20.48
C PHE A 41 7.29 -11.76 19.20
N ALA A 42 8.52 -12.26 19.27
CA ALA A 42 9.38 -12.45 18.10
C ALA A 42 9.10 -13.76 17.36
N HIS A 43 8.46 -14.73 18.03
CA HIS A 43 8.13 -16.07 17.48
C HIS A 43 6.65 -16.21 17.10
N GLU A 44 5.88 -15.13 17.23
CA GLU A 44 4.48 -15.12 16.85
C GLU A 44 4.32 -15.33 15.34
N LYS A 45 3.54 -16.36 14.95
CA LYS A 45 3.21 -16.60 13.55
C LYS A 45 2.13 -15.60 13.12
N ILE A 46 2.49 -14.71 12.19
CA ILE A 46 1.61 -13.64 11.74
C ILE A 46 0.66 -14.18 10.66
N ASN A 47 -0.65 -14.12 10.92
CA ASN A 47 -1.68 -14.37 9.92
C ASN A 47 -2.39 -13.05 9.55
N MET A 48 -2.10 -12.54 8.36
CA MET A 48 -2.64 -11.26 7.88
C MET A 48 -4.06 -11.45 7.31
N LYS A 49 -5.04 -10.77 7.90
CA LYS A 49 -6.44 -10.83 7.43
C LYS A 49 -6.79 -9.75 6.40
N TRP A 50 -6.25 -8.54 6.55
CA TRP A 50 -6.60 -7.40 5.71
C TRP A 50 -5.44 -6.40 5.62
N ILE A 51 -5.28 -5.78 4.44
CA ILE A 51 -4.29 -4.74 4.16
C ILE A 51 -5.01 -3.56 3.53
N ASP A 52 -4.75 -2.37 4.07
CA ASP A 52 -5.27 -1.13 3.49
C ASP A 52 -4.49 -0.76 2.22
N THR A 53 -5.21 -0.68 1.10
CA THR A 53 -4.75 -0.27 -0.23
C THR A 53 -5.34 1.07 -0.67
N SER A 54 -6.07 1.75 0.23
CA SER A 54 -6.64 3.06 -0.04
C SER A 54 -5.57 4.12 -0.34
N SER A 55 -5.99 5.16 -1.06
CA SER A 55 -5.12 6.28 -1.40
C SER A 55 -4.54 6.94 -0.14
N LYS A 56 -3.22 7.15 -0.14
CA LYS A 56 -2.50 7.93 0.89
C LYS A 56 -2.23 9.38 0.46
N THR A 57 -2.77 9.78 -0.68
CA THR A 57 -2.83 11.18 -1.10
C THR A 57 -4.20 11.73 -0.68
N GLY A 58 -4.20 12.65 0.29
CA GLY A 58 -5.42 13.14 0.93
C GLY A 58 -6.08 12.08 1.82
N HIS A 59 -7.42 12.09 1.88
CA HIS A 59 -8.20 11.15 2.68
C HIS A 59 -8.66 9.95 1.82
N GLY A 60 -8.07 8.78 2.06
CA GLY A 60 -8.43 7.53 1.38
C GLY A 60 -9.80 6.99 1.81
N ARG A 61 -10.68 6.73 0.84
CA ARG A 61 -12.06 6.22 1.10
C ARG A 61 -12.36 4.87 0.44
N PHE A 62 -11.66 4.52 -0.63
CA PHE A 62 -11.90 3.32 -1.44
C PHE A 62 -10.62 2.51 -1.52
N GLN A 63 -10.73 1.18 -1.43
CA GLN A 63 -9.60 0.27 -1.55
C GLN A 63 -9.26 0.05 -3.02
N THR A 64 -10.29 -0.22 -3.82
CA THR A 64 -10.12 -0.47 -5.26
C THR A 64 -10.67 0.66 -6.13
N THR A 65 -10.18 0.73 -7.37
CA THR A 65 -10.72 1.65 -8.36
C THR A 65 -12.15 1.26 -8.78
N ALA A 66 -12.47 -0.04 -8.73
CA ALA A 66 -13.79 -0.57 -9.00
C ALA A 66 -14.82 -0.09 -7.96
N GLU A 67 -14.50 -0.19 -6.65
CA GLU A 67 -15.34 0.35 -5.57
C GLU A 67 -15.65 1.83 -5.77
N LYS A 68 -14.63 2.63 -6.09
CA LYS A 68 -14.81 4.06 -6.34
C LYS A 68 -15.73 4.33 -7.52
N LYS A 69 -15.59 3.58 -8.62
CA LYS A 69 -16.44 3.73 -9.81
C LYS A 69 -17.89 3.35 -9.51
N ALA A 70 -18.10 2.23 -8.83
CA ALA A 70 -19.43 1.77 -8.43
C ALA A 70 -20.12 2.78 -7.51
N PHE A 71 -19.40 3.34 -6.55
CA PHE A 71 -19.95 4.34 -5.62
C PHE A 71 -20.28 5.67 -6.28
N MET A 72 -19.41 6.18 -7.16
CA MET A 72 -19.58 7.50 -7.80
C MET A 72 -20.57 7.48 -8.98
N GLY A 73 -20.91 6.31 -9.50
CA GLY A 73 -21.76 6.17 -10.69
C GLY A 73 -21.10 6.68 -11.98
N LYS A 74 -21.91 6.91 -13.01
CA LYS A 74 -21.44 7.49 -14.28
C LYS A 74 -21.19 8.99 -14.10
N LEU A 75 -19.98 9.44 -14.43
CA LEU A 75 -19.60 10.85 -14.39
C LEU A 75 -19.63 11.45 -15.80
N LYS A 76 -19.66 12.79 -15.89
CA LYS A 76 -19.65 13.53 -17.18
C LYS A 76 -18.55 13.07 -18.15
N LYS A 77 -17.35 12.81 -17.62
CA LYS A 77 -16.21 12.33 -18.42
C LYS A 77 -16.44 10.96 -19.06
N ASP A 78 -17.25 10.11 -18.42
CA ASP A 78 -17.53 8.76 -18.89
C ASP A 78 -18.52 8.82 -20.06
N PHE A 79 -19.54 9.69 -19.99
CA PHE A 79 -20.43 9.98 -21.13
C PHE A 79 -19.68 10.55 -22.34
N LEU A 80 -18.73 11.45 -22.11
CA LEU A 80 -17.90 12.01 -23.18
C LEU A 80 -17.01 10.93 -23.84
N ALA A 81 -16.52 9.97 -23.06
CA ALA A 81 -15.75 8.85 -23.59
C ALA A 81 -16.63 7.90 -24.40
N GLU A 82 -17.85 7.59 -23.93
CA GLU A 82 -18.84 6.80 -24.66
C GLU A 82 -19.25 7.46 -25.98
N SER A 83 -19.42 8.80 -26.02
CA SER A 83 -19.79 9.51 -27.24
C SER A 83 -18.68 9.62 -28.31
N LYS A 84 -17.43 9.40 -27.92
CA LYS A 84 -16.25 9.47 -28.80
C LYS A 84 -15.78 8.09 -29.27
N ALA A 85 -16.23 7.04 -28.59
CA ALA A 85 -16.01 5.65 -28.97
C ALA A 85 -17.01 5.25 -30.06
#